data_AF-A0AAV3UB38-F1
#
_entry.id   AF-A0AAV3UB38-F1
#
_cell.length_a   1.000
_cell.length_b   1.000
_cell.length_c   1.000
_cell.angle_alpha   90.00
_cell.angle_beta   90.00
_cell.angle_gamma   90.00
#
_symmetry.space_group_name_H-M   'P 1'
#
loop_
_entity.id
_entity.type
_entity.pdbx_description
1 polymer ?
#
loop_
_entity_poly.entity_id
_entity_poly.type
_entity_poly.pdbx_seq_one_letter_code
_entity_poly.pdbx_strand_id
1 'polypeptide(L)'
;MDAHLRRAREKIRRASDRADGEVQQNLLSLDEGLEELTEGGKTEGTGEPADEAERFKHIEEKLRGLIDETDDETKTVLRDARDELDAYRQRDLA
;
A
#
# COMPACT_ATOMS: atom_id res chain seq x y z
N MET A 1 -0.67 2.08 -14.28
CA MET A 1 -1.02 1.90 -12.86
C MET A 1 -2.26 1.04 -12.78
N ASP A 2 -2.20 -0.07 -12.04
CA ASP A 2 -3.33 -0.99 -11.86
C ASP A 2 -4.51 -0.29 -11.13
N ALA A 3 -5.74 -0.69 -11.44
CA ALA A 3 -6.94 -0.08 -10.87
C ALA A 3 -7.06 -0.32 -9.35
N HIS A 4 -6.63 -1.49 -8.86
CA HIS A 4 -6.63 -1.82 -7.44
C HIS A 4 -5.56 -1.04 -6.69
N LEU A 5 -4.33 -0.99 -7.22
CA LEU A 5 -3.26 -0.18 -6.62
C LEU A 5 -3.63 1.32 -6.56
N ARG A 6 -4.32 1.83 -7.60
CA ARG A 6 -4.82 3.21 -7.61
C ARG A 6 -5.83 3.46 -6.49
N ARG A 7 -6.76 2.52 -6.27
CA ARG A 7 -7.76 2.60 -5.20
C ARG A 7 -7.13 2.46 -3.82
N ALA A 8 -6.17 1.55 -3.64
CA ALA A 8 -5.42 1.39 -2.40
C ALA A 8 -4.73 2.70 -2.02
N ARG A 9 -4.01 3.31 -2.99
CA ARG A 9 -3.35 4.62 -2.80
C ARG A 9 -4.33 5.75 -2.48
N GLU A 10 -5.49 5.82 -3.14
CA GLU A 10 -6.52 6.82 -2.83
C GLU A 10 -7.04 6.68 -1.39
N LYS A 11 -7.27 5.44 -0.93
CA LYS A 11 -7.72 5.16 0.43
C LYS A 11 -6.65 5.53 1.46
N ILE A 12 -5.39 5.17 1.20
CA ILE A 12 -4.25 5.51 2.07
C ILE A 12 -4.07 7.03 2.17
N ARG A 13 -4.16 7.77 1.06
CA ARG A 13 -4.13 9.24 1.08
C ARG A 13 -5.26 9.86 1.88
N ARG A 14 -6.48 9.35 1.72
CA ARG A 14 -7.62 9.80 2.55
C ARG A 14 -7.44 9.51 4.03
N ALA A 15 -6.77 8.42 4.38
CA ALA A 15 -6.42 8.10 5.76
C ALA A 15 -5.31 9.05 6.28
N SER A 16 -4.27 9.33 5.47
CA SER A 16 -3.20 10.25 5.86
C SER A 16 -3.67 11.69 6.05
N ASP A 17 -4.66 12.13 5.26
CA ASP A 17 -5.23 13.48 5.39
C ASP A 17 -5.96 13.69 6.73
N ARG A 18 -6.37 12.61 7.39
CA ARG A 18 -7.08 12.62 8.68
C ARG A 18 -6.21 12.23 9.86
N ALA A 19 -5.18 11.43 9.61
CA ALA A 19 -4.22 11.01 10.63
C ALA A 19 -3.28 12.15 11.00
N ASP A 20 -2.80 12.12 12.24
CA ASP A 20 -1.80 13.07 12.74
C ASP A 20 -0.51 12.33 13.13
N GLY A 21 0.59 13.09 13.12
CA GLY A 21 1.87 12.64 13.66
C GLY A 21 2.46 11.42 12.94
N GLU A 22 2.88 10.42 13.71
CA GLU A 22 3.60 9.26 13.19
C GLU A 22 2.75 8.39 12.26
N VAL A 23 1.44 8.28 12.54
CA VAL A 23 0.49 7.53 11.70
C VAL A 23 0.42 8.16 10.31
N GLN A 24 0.32 9.49 10.23
CA GLN A 24 0.30 10.20 8.94
C GLN A 24 1.58 9.95 8.14
N GLN A 25 2.75 10.07 8.77
CA GLN A 25 4.04 9.85 8.09
C GLN A 25 4.16 8.41 7.58
N ASN A 26 3.70 7.43 8.37
CA ASN A 26 3.71 6.03 7.97
C ASN A 26 2.76 5.75 6.80
N LEU A 27 1.60 6.41 6.75
CA LEU A 27 0.65 6.31 5.63
C LEU A 27 1.19 6.97 4.35
N LEU A 28 1.86 8.12 4.45
CA LEU A 28 2.50 8.75 3.30
C LEU A 28 3.62 7.88 2.73
N SER A 29 4.44 7.28 3.59
CA SER A 29 5.48 6.32 3.18
C SER A 29 4.88 5.07 2.51
N LEU A 30 3.69 4.63 2.91
CA LEU A 30 2.99 3.53 2.23
C LEU A 30 2.48 3.94 0.84
N ASP A 31 1.94 5.16 0.68
CA ASP A 31 1.51 5.67 -0.62
C ASP A 31 2.67 5.77 -1.62
N GLU A 32 3.84 6.22 -1.15
CA GLU A 32 5.09 6.28 -1.94
C GLU A 32 5.57 4.88 -2.33
N GLY A 33 5.66 3.94 -1.38
CA GLY A 33 6.06 2.56 -1.70
C GLY A 33 5.13 1.88 -2.72
N LEU A 34 3.82 2.18 -2.68
CA LEU A 34 2.87 1.70 -3.68
C LEU A 34 3.03 2.38 -5.05
N GLU A 35 3.46 3.64 -5.09
CA GLU A 35 3.83 4.32 -6.34
C GLU A 35 5.03 3.66 -6.98
N GLU A 36 6.09 3.46 -6.21
CA GLU A 36 7.33 2.85 -6.64
C GLU A 36 7.12 1.44 -7.19
N LEU A 37 6.22 0.64 -6.61
CA LEU A 37 5.85 -0.66 -7.18
C LEU A 37 5.27 -0.54 -8.60
N THR A 38 4.56 0.54 -8.90
CA THR A 38 3.94 0.75 -10.23
C THR A 38 4.84 1.44 -11.24
N GLU A 39 5.85 2.19 -10.77
CA GLU A 39 6.83 2.88 -11.61
C GLU A 39 8.11 2.05 -11.81
N GLY A 40 8.50 1.23 -10.82
CA GLY A 40 9.69 0.39 -10.80
C GLY A 40 9.72 -0.70 -11.87
N GLY A 41 8.59 -1.04 -12.48
CA GLY A 41 8.54 -1.83 -13.71
C GLY A 41 9.15 -1.13 -14.95
N LYS A 42 9.55 0.15 -14.83
CA LYS A 42 10.18 0.94 -15.91
C LYS A 42 11.62 1.36 -15.64
N THR A 43 12.18 1.08 -14.46
CA THR A 43 13.59 1.39 -14.19
C THR A 43 14.48 0.32 -14.82
N GLU A 44 15.15 0.67 -15.91
CA GLU A 44 16.21 -0.14 -16.54
C GLU A 44 17.33 -0.38 -15.52
N GLY A 45 17.27 -1.49 -14.79
CA GLY A 45 18.33 -1.92 -13.88
C GLY A 45 17.79 -2.80 -12.74
N THR A 46 18.04 -4.10 -12.84
CA THR A 46 18.05 -5.07 -11.72
C THR A 46 16.77 -5.21 -10.87
N GLY A 47 15.58 -4.96 -11.41
CA GLY A 47 14.32 -5.32 -10.74
C GLY A 47 14.04 -6.81 -10.93
N GLU A 48 14.63 -7.69 -10.12
CA GLU A 48 14.26 -9.10 -10.13
C GLU A 48 12.83 -9.26 -9.56
N PRO A 49 11.98 -10.14 -10.11
CA PRO A 49 10.61 -10.35 -9.61
C PRO A 49 10.55 -10.80 -8.13
N ALA A 50 11.67 -11.29 -7.58
CA ALA A 50 11.79 -11.58 -6.15
C ALA A 50 11.75 -10.29 -5.29
N ASP A 51 12.35 -9.19 -5.74
CA ASP A 51 12.35 -7.91 -5.02
C ASP A 51 10.97 -7.27 -5.00
N GLU A 52 10.17 -7.41 -6.07
CA GLU A 52 8.82 -6.84 -6.13
C GLU A 52 7.87 -7.55 -5.15
N ALA A 53 7.92 -8.88 -5.10
CA ALA A 53 7.12 -9.67 -4.17
C ALA A 53 7.49 -9.40 -2.70
N GLU A 54 8.78 -9.24 -2.39
CA GLU A 54 9.23 -8.88 -1.03
C GLU A 54 8.82 -7.46 -0.65
N ARG A 55 8.95 -6.49 -1.56
CA ARG A 55 8.47 -5.11 -1.34
C ARG A 55 6.96 -5.07 -1.13
N PHE A 56 6.20 -5.79 -1.95
CA PHE A 56 4.75 -5.89 -1.79
C PHE A 56 4.37 -6.48 -0.42
N LYS A 57 5.03 -7.58 -0.01
CA LYS A 57 4.83 -8.18 1.31
C LYS A 57 5.15 -7.20 2.45
N HIS A 58 6.24 -6.45 2.32
CA HIS A 58 6.60 -5.44 3.32
C HIS A 58 5.52 -4.35 3.48
N ILE A 59 4.93 -3.92 2.37
CA ILE A 59 3.82 -2.96 2.36
C ILE A 59 2.58 -3.55 3.03
N GLU A 60 2.23 -4.82 2.74
CA GLU A 60 1.11 -5.51 3.40
C GLU A 60 1.32 -5.62 4.92
N GLU A 61 2.53 -5.96 5.36
CA GLU A 61 2.88 -6.08 6.78
C GLU A 61 2.78 -4.73 7.50
N LYS A 62 3.30 -3.65 6.89
CA LYS A 62 3.23 -2.30 7.45
C LYS A 62 1.79 -1.77 7.50
N LEU A 63 0.99 -2.01 6.46
CA LEU A 63 -0.44 -1.67 6.47
C LEU A 63 -1.19 -2.41 7.57
N ARG A 64 -0.90 -3.70 7.79
CA ARG A 64 -1.48 -4.48 8.90
C ARG A 64 -1.14 -3.88 10.26
N GLY A 65 0.12 -3.50 10.48
CA GLY A 65 0.54 -2.83 11.72
C GLY A 65 -0.27 -1.55 11.97
N LEU A 66 -0.42 -0.70 10.94
CA LEU A 66 -1.21 0.53 11.08
C LEU A 66 -2.70 0.28 11.34
N ILE A 67 -3.28 -0.77 10.76
CA ILE A 67 -4.67 -1.16 11.06
C ILE A 67 -4.84 -1.45 12.56
N ASP A 68 -3.87 -2.09 13.20
CA ASP A 68 -3.95 -2.46 14.61
C ASP A 68 -3.69 -1.26 15.55
N GLU A 69 -2.94 -0.27 15.10
CA GLU A 69 -2.53 0.90 15.89
C GLU A 69 -3.45 2.13 15.74
N THR A 70 -4.39 2.10 14.79
CA THR A 70 -5.27 3.25 14.48
C THR A 70 -6.66 3.16 15.09
N ASP A 71 -7.34 4.31 15.17
CA ASP A 71 -8.73 4.43 15.58
C ASP A 71 -9.69 3.72 14.61
N ASP A 72 -10.92 3.47 15.03
CA ASP A 72 -11.87 2.65 14.25
C ASP A 72 -12.31 3.26 12.91
N GLU A 73 -12.28 4.60 12.77
CA GLU A 73 -12.60 5.27 11.50
C GLU A 73 -11.46 5.07 10.50
N THR A 74 -10.22 5.40 10.92
CA THR A 74 -9.01 5.20 10.12
C THR A 74 -8.83 3.72 9.77
N LYS A 75 -9.04 2.83 10.73
CA LYS A 75 -8.97 1.36 10.57
C LYS A 75 -9.89 0.85 9.46
N THR A 76 -11.09 1.42 9.33
CA THR A 76 -12.04 1.03 8.27
C THR A 76 -11.47 1.37 6.89
N VAL A 77 -10.93 2.58 6.72
CA VAL A 77 -10.30 3.01 5.46
C VAL A 77 -9.07 2.17 5.12
N LEU A 78 -8.27 1.80 6.12
CA LEU A 78 -7.07 0.97 5.93
C LEU A 78 -7.41 -0.49 5.60
N ARG A 79 -8.50 -1.03 6.15
CA ARG A 79 -9.04 -2.34 5.75
C ARG A 79 -9.47 -2.34 4.28
N ASP A 80 -10.18 -1.29 3.85
CA ASP A 80 -10.55 -1.16 2.45
C ASP A 80 -9.32 -1.03 1.53
N ALA A 81 -8.23 -0.42 1.99
CA ALA A 81 -6.98 -0.36 1.23
C ALA A 81 -6.33 -1.74 1.12
N ARG A 82 -6.31 -2.50 2.22
CA ARG A 82 -5.82 -3.88 2.25
C ARG A 82 -6.58 -4.78 1.29
N ASP A 83 -7.91 -4.68 1.26
CA ASP A 83 -8.74 -5.49 0.36
C ASP A 83 -8.40 -5.26 -1.12
N GLU A 84 -8.06 -4.02 -1.50
CA GLU A 84 -7.60 -3.73 -2.88
C GLU A 84 -6.21 -4.31 -3.15
N LEU A 85 -5.29 -4.28 -2.16
CA LEU A 85 -3.97 -4.92 -2.30
C LEU A 85 -4.11 -6.45 -2.43
N ASP A 86 -4.95 -7.07 -1.61
CA ASP A 86 -5.23 -8.50 -1.69
C ASP A 86 -5.85 -8.87 -3.05
N ALA A 87 -6.73 -8.01 -3.62
CA ALA A 87 -7.30 -8.20 -4.95
C ALA A 87 -6.25 -8.05 -6.07
N TYR A 88 -5.34 -7.08 -5.95
CA TYR A 88 -4.20 -6.95 -6.87
C TYR A 88 -3.33 -8.22 -6.87
N ARG A 89 -2.93 -8.70 -5.69
CA ARG A 89 -2.08 -9.90 -5.54
C ARG A 89 -2.74 -11.15 -6.13
N GLN A 90 -4.03 -11.35 -5.87
CA GLN A 90 -4.77 -12.49 -6.41
C GLN A 90 -4.87 -12.47 -7.93
N ARG A 91 -4.90 -11.28 -8.54
CA ARG A 91 -4.95 -11.13 -10.00
C ARG A 91 -3.60 -11.38 -10.67
N ASP A 92 -2.50 -11.01 -10.02
CA ASP A 92 -1.14 -11.23 -10.53
C ASP A 92 -0.71 -12.71 -10.45
N LEU A 93 -1.31 -13.47 -9.51
CA LEU A 93 -1.10 -14.91 -9.33
C LEU A 93 -2.05 -15.81 -10.17
N ALA A 94 -2.90 -15.24 -11.04
CA ALA A 94 -3.91 -15.94 -11.84
C ALA A 94 -3.56 -15.97 -13.33
#